data_AF-W8RVP5-F1
#
_entry.id   AF-W8RVP5-F1
#
_cell.length_a   1.000
_cell.length_b   1.000
_cell.length_c   1.000
_cell.angle_alpha   90.00
_cell.angle_beta   90.00
_cell.angle_gamma   90.00
#
_symmetry.space_group_name_H-M   'P 1'
#
loop_
_entity.id
_entity.type
_entity.pdbx_description
1 polymer ?
#
loop_
_entity_poly.entity_id
_entity_poly.type
_entity_poly.pdbx_seq_one_letter_code
_entity_poly.pdbx_strand_id
1 'polypeptide(L)' 'MLRPIARALADRDGAIVPLISEADPADHLILERHLCIDTTAAGGNAQLLAAAG' A
#
# COMPACT_ATOMS: atom_id res chain seq x y z
N MET A 1 -3.20 27.99 -4.52
CA MET A 1 -1.93 28.31 -5.22
C MET A 1 -1.08 27.06 -5.56
N LEU A 2 -1.64 25.85 -5.57
CA LEU A 2 -0.87 24.60 -5.73
C LEU A 2 -0.58 24.20 -7.19
N ARG A 3 -1.23 24.84 -8.17
CA ARG A 3 -1.14 24.48 -9.59
C ARG A 3 0.29 24.53 -10.17
N PRO A 4 1.15 25.51 -9.85
CA PRO A 4 2.54 25.49 -10.33
C PRO A 4 3.33 24.31 -9.77
N ILE A 5 3.13 23.95 -8.50
CA ILE A 5 3.80 22.82 -7.84
C ILE A 5 3.36 21.50 -8.48
N ALA A 6 2.05 21.34 -8.72
CA ALA A 6 1.51 20.17 -9.41
C ALA A 6 2.10 19.99 -10.82
N ARG A 7 2.32 21.09 -11.57
CA ARG A 7 2.98 21.05 -12.88
C ARG A 7 4.45 20.62 -12.77
N ALA A 8 5.20 21.22 -11.84
CA ALA A 8 6.60 20.86 -11.64
C ALA A 8 6.79 19.39 -11.24
N LEU A 9 5.89 18.83 -10.42
CA LEU A 9 5.91 17.40 -10.07
C LEU A 9 5.60 16.49 -11.27
N ALA A 10 4.73 16.93 -12.19
CA ALA A 10 4.38 16.18 -13.39
C ALA A 10 5.50 16.17 -14.45
N ASP A 11 6.34 17.21 -14.48
CA ASP A 11 7.47 17.34 -15.41
C ASP A 11 8.74 16.61 -14.94
N ARG A 12 8.74 16.02 -13.73
CA ARG A 12 9.89 15.23 -13.23
C ARG A 12 9.99 13.88 -13.94
N ASP A 13 11.22 13.47 -14.21
CA ASP A 13 11.52 12.09 -14.61
C ASP A 13 11.29 11.11 -13.44
N GLY A 14 10.86 9.89 -13.77
CA GLY A 14 10.69 8.78 -12.84
C GLY A 14 9.25 8.56 -12.38
N ALA A 15 9.10 8.05 -11.16
CA ALA A 15 7.78 7.70 -10.62
C ALA A 15 6.91 8.94 -10.40
N ILE A 16 5.61 8.80 -10.70
CA ILE A 16 4.60 9.79 -10.36
C ILE A 16 4.51 9.86 -8.83
N VAL A 17 4.63 11.07 -8.29
CA VAL A 17 4.55 11.34 -6.85
C VAL A 17 3.32 12.20 -6.53
N PRO A 18 2.64 11.98 -5.40
CA PRO A 18 1.50 12.79 -5.01
C PRO A 18 1.93 14.19 -4.59
N LEU A 19 1.06 15.18 -4.80
CA LEU A 19 1.18 16.50 -4.17
C LEU A 19 0.42 16.48 -2.83
N ILE A 20 1.16 16.38 -1.73
CA ILE A 20 0.61 16.40 -0.38
C ILE A 20 0.76 17.81 0.19
N SER A 21 -0.36 18.46 0.55
CA SER A 21 -0.37 19.85 1.04
C SER A 21 -1.17 20.05 2.33
N GLU A 22 -1.60 18.96 2.95
CA GLU A 22 -2.31 18.99 4.22
C GLU A 22 -1.36 19.17 5.41
N ALA A 23 -1.92 19.66 6.52
CA ALA A 23 -1.14 19.97 7.72
C ALA A 23 -0.65 18.71 8.46
N ASP A 24 -1.41 17.61 8.36
CA ASP A 24 -1.09 16.33 8.98
C ASP A 24 -1.07 15.21 7.91
N PRO A 25 0.06 15.01 7.23
CA PRO A 25 0.16 14.11 6.08
C PRO A 25 0.51 12.66 6.44
N ALA A 26 0.44 12.28 7.72
CA ALA A 26 1.00 11.03 8.22
C ALA A 26 0.52 9.80 7.43
N ASP A 27 -0.78 9.75 7.10
CA ASP A 27 -1.41 8.63 6.39
C ASP A 27 -0.89 8.47 4.95
N HIS A 28 -0.39 9.53 4.32
CA HIS A 28 0.21 9.49 2.98
C HIS A 28 1.69 9.11 2.96
N LEU A 29 2.35 9.07 4.13
CA LEU A 29 3.80 8.85 4.26
C LEU A 29 4.14 7.42 4.70
N ILE A 30 3.20 6.49 4.53
CA ILE A 30 3.36 5.07 4.88
C ILE A 30 3.62 4.27 3.60
N LEU A 31 4.63 3.41 3.63
CA LEU A 31 4.83 2.41 2.57
C LEU A 31 4.06 1.14 2.91
N GLU A 32 2.92 0.95 2.25
CA GLU A 32 2.13 -0.27 2.40
C GLU A 32 2.77 -1.45 1.64
N ARG A 33 2.71 -2.64 2.24
CA ARG A 33 3.11 -3.90 1.61
C ARG A 33 2.02 -4.93 1.82
N HIS A 34 1.43 -5.41 0.73
CA HIS A 34 0.48 -6.51 0.80
C HIS A 34 1.20 -7.85 0.77
N LEU A 35 0.83 -8.74 1.69
CA LEU A 35 1.26 -10.13 1.70
C LEU A 35 0.03 -11.02 1.78
N CYS A 36 -0.08 -11.94 0.83
CA CYS A 36 -1.07 -13.00 0.84
C CYS A 36 -0.35 -14.33 0.98
N ILE A 37 -0.71 -15.10 2.01
CA ILE A 37 -0.11 -16.42 2.28
C ILE A 37 -1.20 -17.47 2.05
N ASP A 38 -0.93 -18.39 1.14
CA ASP A 38 -1.75 -19.59 1.00
C ASP A 38 -1.46 -20.54 2.16
N THR A 39 -2.29 -20.47 3.20
CA THR A 39 -2.20 -21.33 4.39
C THR A 39 -2.63 -22.78 4.11
N THR A 40 -3.12 -23.07 2.90
CA THR A 40 -3.56 -24.41 2.47
C THR A 40 -2.58 -25.08 1.50
N ALA A 41 -1.49 -24.41 1.11
CA ALA A 41 -0.52 -24.90 0.13
C ALA A 41 0.08 -26.28 0.46
N ALA A 42 0.14 -26.65 1.74
CA ALA A 42 0.60 -27.97 2.19
C ALA A 42 -0.43 -29.11 2.00
N GLY A 43 -1.60 -28.83 1.41
CA GLY A 43 -2.61 -29.84 1.07
C GLY A 43 -3.78 -29.95 2.05
N GLY A 44 -3.91 -29.02 3.00
CA GLY A 44 -5.03 -29.00 3.95
C GLY A 44 -4.97 -27.78 4.88
N ASN A 45 -6.12 -27.37 5.41
CA ASN A 45 -6.17 -26.30 6.40
C ASN A 45 -6.07 -26.89 7.81
N ALA A 46 -4.94 -26.68 8.46
CA ALA A 46 -4.69 -27.18 9.82
C ALA A 46 -5.71 -26.67 10.86
N GLN A 47 -6.20 -25.42 10.72
CA GLN A 47 -7.21 -24.88 11.63
C GLN A 47 -8.56 -25.59 11.46
N LEU A 48 -8.96 -25.86 10.21
CA LEU A 48 -10.18 -26.64 9.95
C LEU A 48 -10.05 -28.07 10.49
N LEU A 49 -8.87 -28.69 10.36
CA LEU A 49 -8.64 -30.04 10.85
C LEU A 49 -8.66 -30.13 12.38
N ALA A 50 -8.11 -29.13 13.08
CA ALA A 50 -8.16 -29.04 14.54
C ALA A 50 -9.58 -28.81 15.08
N ALA A 51 -10.46 -28.13 14.32
CA ALA A 51 -11.86 -27.91 14.71
C ALA A 51 -12.78 -29.13 14.49
N ALA A 52 -12.33 -30.13 13.73
CA ALA A 52 -13.09 -31.32 13.39
C ALA A 52 -12.78 -32.54 14.30
N GLY A 53 -11.73 -32.46 15.11
CA GLY A 53 -11.34 -33.49 16.10
C GLY A 53 -11.89 -33.20 17.48
#